data_AF-A0A971BJX8-F1
#
_entry.id   AF-A0A971BJX8-F1
#
_cell.length_a   1.000
_cell.length_b   1.000
_cell.length_c   1.000
_cell.angle_alpha   90.00
_cell.angle_beta   90.00
_cell.angle_gamma   90.00
#
_symmetry.space_group_name_H-M   'P 1'
#
loop_
_entity.id
_entity.type
_entity.pdbx_description
1 polymer ?
#
loop_
_entity_poly.entity_id
_entity_poly.type
_entity_poly.pdbx_seq_one_letter_code
_entity_poly.pdbx_strand_id
1 'polypeptide(L)'
;MYRIAEFFLVSENRYSADFLGRGLEGNPLEAYMNVKIPRRATSGSAGYDFVTPFDLELKPGESKEIPTGIRVKMQEGWVFMIYPRSGLGYKYHTVLANTVGIIDSDYYYADNEGHIIIKMINESTEGKTLSLKAGDRFAQGVFTQYGVTMHDNESEQRKGGFGSTSKV
;
A
#
# COMPACT_ATOMS: atom_id res chain seq x y z
N MET A 1 -18.85 -12.93 -8.59
CA MET A 1 -17.48 -12.47 -8.26
C MET A 1 -16.80 -13.57 -7.46
N TYR A 2 -15.60 -13.97 -7.87
CA TYR A 2 -14.78 -14.91 -7.09
C TYR A 2 -14.25 -14.24 -5.83
N ARG A 3 -14.18 -14.98 -4.71
CA ARG A 3 -13.51 -14.54 -3.49
C ARG A 3 -12.14 -15.20 -3.45
N ILE A 4 -11.09 -14.43 -3.72
CA ILE A 4 -9.74 -14.94 -3.97
C ILE A 4 -8.70 -14.46 -2.95
N ALA A 5 -9.06 -13.52 -2.07
CA ALA A 5 -8.14 -12.91 -1.12
C ALA A 5 -8.82 -12.54 0.20
N GLU A 6 -7.99 -12.39 1.24
CA GLU A 6 -8.35 -11.91 2.56
C GLU A 6 -7.28 -10.94 3.07
N PHE A 7 -7.72 -9.81 3.63
CA PHE A 7 -6.84 -8.83 4.26
C PHE A 7 -6.65 -9.15 5.74
N PHE A 8 -5.43 -8.92 6.22
CA PHE A 8 -5.07 -9.07 7.62
C PHE A 8 -4.31 -7.84 8.09
N LEU A 9 -4.28 -7.65 9.40
CA LEU A 9 -3.35 -6.72 10.02
C LEU A 9 -1.98 -7.39 10.16
N VAL A 10 -0.92 -6.61 10.01
CA VAL A 10 0.40 -7.00 10.51
C VAL A 10 0.42 -6.89 12.04
N SER A 11 1.40 -7.48 12.70
CA SER A 11 1.54 -7.35 14.15
C SER A 11 1.78 -5.88 14.57
N GLU A 12 1.33 -5.51 15.76
CA GLU A 12 1.58 -4.18 16.34
C GLU A 12 3.09 -3.88 16.40
N ASN A 13 3.90 -4.87 16.78
CA ASN A 13 5.35 -4.75 16.82
C ASN A 13 5.93 -4.45 15.43
N ARG A 14 5.45 -5.17 14.39
CA ARG A 14 5.87 -4.91 13.01
C ARG A 14 5.47 -3.52 12.56
N TYR A 15 4.21 -3.14 12.77
CA TYR A 15 3.74 -1.81 12.41
C TYR A 15 4.54 -0.72 13.10
N SER A 16 4.77 -0.83 14.40
CA SER A 16 5.50 0.15 15.19
C SER A 16 6.96 0.27 14.74
N ALA A 17 7.62 -0.85 14.44
CA ALA A 17 8.97 -0.85 13.88
C ALA A 17 9.01 -0.17 12.51
N ASP A 18 8.05 -0.46 11.62
CA ASP A 18 7.96 0.16 10.30
C ASP A 18 7.63 1.65 10.36
N PHE A 19 6.82 2.07 11.32
CA PHE A 19 6.44 3.47 11.56
C PHE A 19 7.64 4.28 12.04
N LEU A 20 8.32 3.81 13.09
CA LEU A 20 9.49 4.47 13.68
C LEU A 20 10.67 4.46 12.71
N GLY A 21 10.91 3.36 12.02
CA GLY A 21 11.99 3.22 11.02
C GLY A 21 11.87 4.18 9.83
N ARG A 22 10.67 4.76 9.62
CA ARG A 22 10.40 5.75 8.56
C ARG A 22 10.46 7.19 9.03
N GLY A 23 10.83 7.43 10.29
CA GLY A 23 10.91 8.77 10.86
C GLY A 23 9.56 9.49 10.89
N LEU A 24 8.45 8.73 10.99
CA LEU A 24 7.12 9.31 11.09
C LEU A 24 6.92 9.93 12.48
N GLU A 25 6.39 11.14 12.50
CA GLU A 25 6.03 11.84 13.73
C GLU A 25 4.73 11.26 14.33
N GLY A 26 4.64 11.23 15.66
CA GLY A 26 3.45 10.79 16.40
C GLY A 26 3.63 9.47 17.16
N ASN A 27 2.51 8.91 17.63
CA ASN A 27 2.50 7.68 18.40
C ASN A 27 2.17 6.47 17.50
N PRO A 28 3.10 5.50 17.33
CA PRO A 28 2.86 4.34 16.49
C PRO A 28 1.71 3.44 16.98
N LEU A 29 1.50 3.33 18.29
CA LEU A 29 0.40 2.53 18.85
C LEU A 29 -0.96 3.16 18.53
N GLU A 30 -1.07 4.48 18.69
CA GLU A 30 -2.29 5.20 18.33
C GLU A 30 -2.60 5.05 16.84
N ALA A 31 -1.58 5.21 15.98
CA ALA A 31 -1.74 5.02 14.54
C ALA A 31 -2.14 3.57 14.20
N TYR A 32 -1.56 2.56 14.87
CA TYR A 32 -1.93 1.16 14.69
C TYR A 32 -3.40 0.89 15.03
N MET A 33 -3.90 1.46 16.12
CA MET A 33 -5.32 1.34 16.52
C MET A 33 -6.29 1.98 15.51
N ASN A 34 -5.80 2.91 14.69
CA ASN A 34 -6.55 3.55 13.62
C ASN A 34 -6.53 2.77 12.30
N VAL A 35 -5.68 1.75 12.15
CA VAL A 35 -5.64 0.92 10.93
C VAL A 35 -7.02 0.30 10.67
N LYS A 36 -7.48 0.39 9.40
CA LYS A 36 -8.74 -0.23 8.95
C LYS A 36 -8.48 -1.14 7.76
N ILE A 37 -9.09 -2.32 7.80
CA ILE A 37 -9.11 -3.25 6.67
C ILE A 37 -9.69 -2.54 5.44
N PRO A 38 -9.01 -2.57 4.27
CA PRO A 38 -9.49 -1.95 3.05
C PRO A 38 -10.86 -2.46 2.63
N ARG A 39 -11.71 -1.55 2.12
CA ARG A 39 -13.07 -1.87 1.70
C ARG A 39 -13.40 -1.21 0.37
N ARG A 40 -14.26 -1.88 -0.41
CA ARG A 40 -14.84 -1.29 -1.61
C ARG A 40 -15.86 -0.22 -1.23
N ALA A 41 -15.88 0.90 -1.94
CA ALA A 41 -16.80 2.00 -1.67
C ALA A 41 -18.25 1.66 -2.03
N THR A 42 -18.46 0.94 -3.14
CA THR A 42 -19.78 0.48 -3.59
C THR A 42 -19.70 -0.98 -4.07
N SER A 43 -20.86 -1.59 -4.33
CA SER A 43 -20.95 -2.96 -4.87
C SER A 43 -20.27 -3.12 -6.24
N GLY A 44 -20.20 -2.04 -7.02
CA GLY A 44 -19.60 -1.99 -8.35
C GLY A 44 -18.14 -1.50 -8.38
N SER A 45 -17.58 -1.02 -7.27
CA SER A 45 -16.17 -0.60 -7.23
C SER A 45 -15.25 -1.79 -7.51
N ALA A 46 -14.19 -1.59 -8.28
CA ALA A 46 -13.11 -2.58 -8.36
C ALA A 46 -12.13 -2.44 -7.18
N GLY A 47 -11.82 -1.19 -6.83
CA GLY A 47 -10.81 -0.84 -5.83
C GLY A 47 -11.27 -1.04 -4.39
N TYR A 48 -10.36 -1.54 -3.57
CA TYR A 48 -10.43 -1.53 -2.11
C TYR A 48 -9.66 -0.31 -1.60
N ASP A 49 -10.35 0.63 -0.97
CA ASP A 49 -9.76 1.88 -0.50
C ASP A 49 -8.92 1.63 0.78
N PHE A 50 -7.68 2.15 0.76
CA PHE A 50 -6.81 2.27 1.93
C PHE A 50 -7.04 3.62 2.60
N VAL A 51 -7.06 3.61 3.94
CA VAL A 51 -7.12 4.82 4.76
C VAL A 51 -5.78 5.09 5.41
N THR A 52 -5.43 6.36 5.62
CA THR A 52 -4.21 6.72 6.35
C THR A 52 -4.41 6.47 7.84
N PRO A 53 -3.49 5.77 8.54
CA PRO A 53 -3.63 5.50 9.97
C PRO A 53 -3.33 6.71 10.88
N PHE A 54 -2.74 7.77 10.32
CA PHE A 54 -2.32 8.97 11.02
C PHE A 54 -2.51 10.20 10.12
N ASP A 55 -2.45 11.39 10.73
CA ASP A 55 -2.51 12.66 10.01
C ASP A 55 -1.27 12.82 9.12
N LEU A 56 -1.50 13.12 7.85
CA LEU A 56 -0.48 13.26 6.83
C LEU A 56 -0.54 14.65 6.21
N GLU A 57 0.59 15.32 6.13
CA GLU A 57 0.80 16.47 5.27
C GLU A 57 1.90 16.14 4.26
N LEU A 58 1.67 16.54 3.00
CA LEU A 58 2.61 16.44 1.90
C LEU A 58 2.62 17.75 1.14
N LYS A 59 3.69 18.54 1.28
CA LYS A 59 3.90 19.75 0.49
C LYS A 59 4.34 19.40 -0.94
N PRO A 60 4.21 20.32 -1.91
CA PRO A 60 4.76 20.12 -3.25
C PRO A 60 6.24 19.70 -3.21
N GLY A 61 6.57 18.63 -3.91
CA GLY A 61 7.91 18.04 -3.97
C GLY A 61 8.23 17.05 -2.84
N GLU A 62 7.38 16.93 -1.82
CA GLU A 62 7.59 15.98 -0.72
C GLU A 62 7.06 14.59 -1.05
N SER A 63 7.64 13.59 -0.40
CA SER A 63 7.16 12.20 -0.42
C SER A 63 7.10 11.62 0.98
N LYS A 64 6.19 10.67 1.19
CA LYS A 64 6.04 9.99 2.48
C LYS A 64 5.77 8.51 2.27
N GLU A 65 6.45 7.67 3.04
CA GLU A 65 6.21 6.24 3.10
C GLU A 65 5.19 5.94 4.20
N ILE A 66 4.02 5.46 3.80
CA ILE A 66 2.89 5.27 4.69
C ILE A 66 2.77 3.77 5.00
N PRO A 67 3.13 3.33 6.22
CA PRO A 67 2.82 1.97 6.67
C PRO A 67 1.32 1.82 6.80
N THR A 68 0.72 0.93 6.02
CA THR A 68 -0.75 0.80 5.98
C THR A 68 -1.30 0.00 7.16
N GLY A 69 -0.45 -0.80 7.81
CA GLY A 69 -0.85 -1.84 8.77
C GLY A 69 -1.50 -3.06 8.12
N ILE A 70 -1.57 -3.10 6.79
CA ILE A 70 -2.29 -4.12 6.05
C ILE A 70 -1.30 -5.07 5.37
N ARG A 71 -1.68 -6.35 5.37
CA ARG A 71 -1.15 -7.38 4.50
C ARG A 71 -2.30 -8.16 3.86
N VAL A 72 -2.03 -8.87 2.77
CA VAL A 72 -3.08 -9.58 2.02
C VAL A 72 -2.62 -10.97 1.64
N LYS A 73 -3.46 -11.98 1.93
CA LYS A 73 -3.28 -13.34 1.42
C LYS A 73 -4.19 -13.51 0.22
N MET A 74 -3.68 -14.02 -0.90
CA MET A 74 -4.47 -14.25 -2.11
C MET A 74 -4.10 -15.57 -2.79
N GLN A 75 -4.97 -16.06 -3.67
CA GLN A 75 -4.71 -17.22 -4.52
C GLN A 75 -3.59 -16.91 -5.53
N GLU A 76 -2.82 -17.92 -5.89
CA GLU A 76 -1.84 -17.83 -6.98
C GLU A 76 -2.50 -17.47 -8.33
N GLY A 77 -1.74 -16.83 -9.22
CA GLY A 77 -2.25 -16.30 -10.49
C GLY A 77 -3.01 -14.97 -10.37
N TRP A 78 -3.03 -14.38 -9.17
CA TRP A 78 -3.57 -13.04 -8.91
C TRP A 78 -2.48 -12.11 -8.37
N VAL A 79 -2.56 -10.85 -8.81
CA VAL A 79 -1.75 -9.75 -8.30
C VAL A 79 -2.66 -8.71 -7.69
N PHE A 80 -2.24 -8.09 -6.58
CA PHE A 80 -2.95 -6.95 -6.01
C PHE A 80 -2.21 -5.65 -6.37
N MET A 81 -2.82 -4.90 -7.28
CA MET A 81 -2.23 -3.68 -7.86
C MET A 81 -2.73 -2.45 -7.10
N ILE A 82 -1.81 -1.65 -6.56
CA ILE A 82 -2.10 -0.42 -5.82
C ILE A 82 -2.02 0.79 -6.75
N TYR A 83 -3.06 1.61 -6.72
CA TYR A 83 -3.22 2.82 -7.52
C TYR A 83 -3.48 4.04 -6.64
N PRO A 84 -3.10 5.25 -7.10
CA PRO A 84 -3.54 6.48 -6.45
C PRO A 84 -5.07 6.62 -6.57
N ARG A 85 -5.69 7.35 -5.62
CA ARG A 85 -7.09 7.75 -5.76
C ARG A 85 -7.18 8.89 -6.76
N SER A 86 -8.04 8.75 -7.78
CA SER A 86 -8.18 9.73 -8.85
C SER A 86 -8.40 11.15 -8.33
N GLY A 87 -9.26 11.33 -7.33
CA GLY A 87 -9.54 12.65 -6.75
C GLY A 87 -8.30 13.34 -6.15
N LEU A 88 -7.34 12.59 -5.60
CA LEU A 88 -6.09 13.16 -5.09
C LEU A 88 -5.14 13.46 -6.24
N GLY A 89 -5.02 12.56 -7.21
CA GLY A 89 -4.24 12.76 -8.44
C GLY A 89 -4.66 14.01 -9.21
N TYR A 90 -5.97 14.25 -9.39
CA TYR A 90 -6.46 15.44 -10.11
C TYR A 90 -6.33 16.74 -9.33
N LYS A 91 -6.53 16.72 -8.00
CA LYS A 91 -6.57 17.95 -7.20
C LYS A 91 -5.20 18.41 -6.72
N TYR A 92 -4.31 17.47 -6.43
CA TYR A 92 -3.03 17.69 -5.76
C TYR A 92 -1.85 17.10 -6.54
N HIS A 93 -2.07 16.52 -7.72
CA HIS A 93 -1.04 15.84 -8.51
C HIS A 93 -0.26 14.79 -7.68
N THR A 94 -0.98 14.02 -6.86
CA THR A 94 -0.38 12.96 -6.06
C THR A 94 -0.17 11.70 -6.88
N VAL A 95 1.04 11.17 -6.83
CA VAL A 95 1.42 9.92 -7.51
C VAL A 95 1.96 8.92 -6.50
N LEU A 96 1.97 7.64 -6.88
CA LEU A 96 2.74 6.63 -6.15
C LEU A 96 4.17 6.66 -6.70
N ALA A 97 5.17 6.59 -5.84
CA ALA A 97 6.58 6.67 -6.25
C ALA A 97 7.00 5.59 -7.25
N ASN A 98 6.32 4.45 -7.23
CA ASN A 98 6.50 3.33 -8.14
C ASN A 98 5.40 3.23 -9.22
N THR A 99 4.59 4.28 -9.41
CA THR A 99 3.41 4.36 -10.31
C THR A 99 2.28 3.39 -9.95
N VAL A 100 2.57 2.09 -9.93
CA VAL A 100 1.65 1.03 -9.52
C VAL A 100 2.36 0.13 -8.50
N GLY A 101 1.77 -0.04 -7.33
CA GLY A 101 2.26 -1.01 -6.36
C GLY A 101 1.91 -2.43 -6.78
N ILE A 102 2.90 -3.26 -7.03
CA ILE A 102 2.71 -4.68 -7.35
C ILE A 102 2.89 -5.49 -6.07
N ILE A 103 1.80 -6.07 -5.57
CA ILE A 103 1.81 -6.95 -4.41
C ILE A 103 1.60 -8.38 -4.90
N ASP A 104 2.67 -9.17 -4.85
CA ASP A 104 2.71 -10.57 -5.26
C ASP A 104 1.99 -11.46 -4.23
N SER A 105 1.52 -12.64 -4.65
CA SER A 105 0.77 -13.55 -3.78
C SER A 105 1.62 -14.12 -2.63
N ASP A 106 2.92 -14.29 -2.84
CA ASP A 106 3.86 -14.79 -1.84
C ASP A 106 4.38 -13.69 -0.89
N TYR A 107 4.16 -12.41 -1.22
CA TYR A 107 4.56 -11.27 -0.38
C TYR A 107 3.99 -11.34 1.04
N TYR A 108 2.83 -11.99 1.22
CA TYR A 108 2.22 -12.24 2.52
C TYR A 108 3.15 -12.89 3.54
N TYR A 109 4.11 -13.70 3.08
CA TYR A 109 5.06 -14.45 3.91
C TYR A 109 6.43 -13.79 4.02
N ALA A 110 6.62 -12.60 3.44
CA ALA A 110 7.89 -11.89 3.48
C ALA A 110 8.31 -11.52 4.91
N ASP A 111 9.61 -11.26 5.11
CA ASP A 111 10.23 -10.97 6.41
C ASP A 111 9.60 -9.78 7.16
N ASN A 112 8.97 -8.85 6.45
CA ASN A 112 8.21 -7.73 7.03
C ASN A 112 6.74 -8.09 7.33
N GLU A 113 6.43 -9.38 7.45
CA GLU A 113 5.07 -9.94 7.57
C GLU A 113 4.17 -9.68 6.35
N GLY A 114 4.73 -9.25 5.21
CA GLY A 114 3.95 -8.81 4.06
C GLY A 114 3.29 -7.44 4.24
N HIS A 115 3.85 -6.60 5.11
CA HIS A 115 3.35 -5.26 5.37
C HIS A 115 3.41 -4.40 4.11
N ILE A 116 2.24 -4.02 3.59
CA ILE A 116 2.11 -3.11 2.46
C ILE A 116 2.43 -1.70 2.95
N ILE A 117 3.46 -1.10 2.38
CA ILE A 117 3.83 0.30 2.57
C ILE A 117 3.64 1.02 1.25
N ILE A 118 2.99 2.19 1.30
CA ILE A 118 2.69 2.97 0.11
C ILE A 118 3.50 4.26 0.17
N LYS A 119 4.40 4.46 -0.80
CA LYS A 119 5.13 5.72 -0.95
C LYS A 119 4.36 6.65 -1.88
N MET A 120 3.86 7.75 -1.34
CA MET A 120 3.13 8.78 -2.08
C MET A 120 4.01 10.02 -2.24
N ILE A 121 3.95 10.64 -3.41
CA ILE A 121 4.63 11.90 -3.74
C ILE A 121 3.57 12.94 -4.10
N ASN A 122 3.75 14.18 -3.64
CA ASN A 122 2.97 15.31 -4.12
C ASN A 122 3.78 16.06 -5.20
N GLU A 123 3.37 15.93 -6.46
CA GLU A 123 4.03 16.58 -7.61
C GLU A 123 3.30 17.85 -8.07
N SER A 124 2.51 18.47 -7.19
CA SER A 124 1.73 19.66 -7.54
C SER A 124 2.62 20.80 -8.05
N THR A 125 2.45 21.17 -9.32
CA THR A 125 3.06 22.37 -9.91
C THR A 125 2.32 23.66 -9.54
N GLU A 126 1.10 23.55 -9.02
CA GLU A 126 0.25 24.67 -8.58
C GLU A 126 0.46 25.06 -7.10
N GLY A 127 1.48 24.51 -6.44
CA GLY A 127 1.79 24.86 -5.03
C GLY A 127 0.82 24.29 -3.99
N LYS A 128 -0.05 23.34 -4.33
CA LYS A 128 -1.07 22.79 -3.42
C LYS A 128 -0.48 21.73 -2.47
N THR A 129 -0.59 21.99 -1.17
CA THR A 129 -0.30 21.00 -0.12
C THR A 129 -1.47 20.02 0.03
N LEU A 130 -1.16 18.72 0.09
CA LEU A 130 -2.12 17.69 0.47
C LEU A 130 -2.10 17.53 2.00
N SER A 131 -3.26 17.67 2.63
CA SER A 131 -3.45 17.36 4.06
C SER A 131 -4.56 16.32 4.20
N LEU A 132 -4.25 15.18 4.80
CA LEU A 132 -5.18 14.08 5.08
C LEU A 132 -5.23 13.83 6.58
N LYS A 133 -6.43 13.60 7.11
CA LYS A 133 -6.62 13.17 8.50
C LYS A 133 -6.60 11.66 8.61
N ALA A 134 -6.25 11.14 9.79
CA ALA A 134 -6.39 9.72 10.09
C ALA A 134 -7.80 9.23 9.70
N GLY A 135 -7.87 8.13 8.95
CA GLY A 135 -9.11 7.59 8.39
C GLY A 135 -9.47 8.08 6.98
N ASP A 136 -8.80 9.12 6.46
CA ASP A 136 -9.01 9.56 5.07
C ASP A 136 -8.45 8.55 4.08
N ARG A 137 -9.21 8.33 3.00
CA ARG A 137 -8.83 7.40 1.93
C ARG A 137 -7.77 8.03 1.03
N PHE A 138 -6.64 7.35 0.83
CA PHE A 138 -5.50 7.90 0.07
C PHE A 138 -5.04 7.05 -1.13
N ALA A 139 -5.19 5.74 -1.06
CA ALA A 139 -4.87 4.82 -2.16
C ALA A 139 -5.98 3.79 -2.34
N GLN A 140 -5.96 3.05 -3.45
CA GLN A 140 -6.89 1.94 -3.69
C GLN A 140 -6.17 0.77 -4.34
N GLY A 141 -6.57 -0.46 -4.02
CA GLY A 141 -5.99 -1.66 -4.64
C GLY A 141 -7.01 -2.48 -5.42
N VAL A 142 -6.61 -3.06 -6.54
CA VAL A 142 -7.45 -3.91 -7.40
C VAL A 142 -6.77 -5.27 -7.57
N PHE A 143 -7.56 -6.35 -7.45
CA PHE A 143 -7.08 -7.69 -7.78
C PHE A 143 -7.24 -7.96 -9.27
N THR A 144 -6.16 -8.40 -9.91
CA THR A 144 -6.10 -8.67 -11.35
C THR A 144 -5.47 -10.03 -11.58
N GLN A 145 -6.00 -10.81 -12.52
CA GLN A 145 -5.34 -12.05 -12.97
C GLN A 145 -4.13 -11.72 -13.83
N TYR A 146 -3.06 -12.49 -13.69
CA TYR A 146 -1.88 -12.38 -14.54
C TYR A 146 -1.47 -13.75 -15.08
N GLY A 147 -0.65 -13.75 -16.13
CA GLY A 147 -0.08 -14.97 -16.72
C GLY A 147 1.43 -15.04 -16.50
N VAL A 148 1.98 -16.23 -16.62
CA VAL A 148 3.43 -16.49 -16.64
C VAL A 148 3.87 -16.88 -18.05
N THR A 149 5.16 -16.75 -18.35
CA THR A 149 5.72 -17.09 -19.67
C THR A 149 5.90 -18.60 -19.82
N MET A 150 5.99 -19.09 -21.07
CA MET A 150 6.25 -20.51 -21.38
C MET A 150 7.61 -21.01 -20.87
N HIS A 151 8.50 -20.10 -20.48
CA HIS A 151 9.84 -20.39 -19.96
C HIS A 151 9.95 -20.13 -18.46
N ASP A 152 8.83 -19.92 -17.78
CA ASP A 152 8.83 -19.63 -16.34
C ASP A 152 9.19 -20.90 -15.56
N ASN A 153 10.33 -20.83 -14.87
CA ASN A 153 10.88 -21.93 -14.08
C ASN A 153 11.21 -21.47 -12.64
N GLU A 154 10.73 -20.29 -12.25
CA GLU A 154 11.02 -19.70 -10.95
C GLU A 154 10.31 -20.50 -9.84
N SER A 155 11.08 -20.92 -8.84
CA SER A 155 10.58 -21.67 -7.68
C SER A 155 10.97 -21.06 -6.34
N GLU A 156 11.75 -19.98 -6.35
CA GLU A 156 12.16 -19.30 -5.14
C GLU A 156 10.99 -18.49 -4.56
N GLN A 157 10.75 -18.63 -3.26
CA GLN A 157 9.80 -17.78 -2.55
C GLN A 157 10.46 -16.47 -2.14
N ARG A 158 9.68 -15.39 -2.19
CA ARG A 158 10.13 -14.08 -1.73
C ARG A 158 10.49 -14.09 -0.25
N LYS A 159 11.74 -13.68 0.06
CA LYS A 159 12.24 -13.56 1.44
C LYS A 159 12.09 -12.13 1.98
N GLY A 160 12.63 -11.13 1.27
CA GLY A 160 12.62 -9.73 1.76
C GLY A 160 11.41 -8.89 1.33
N GLY A 161 11.21 -7.76 2.02
CA GLY A 161 10.30 -6.67 1.60
C GLY A 161 11.02 -5.56 0.81
N PHE A 162 10.26 -4.77 0.02
CA PHE A 162 10.72 -3.59 -0.77
C PHE A 162 12.03 -3.77 -1.57
N GLY A 163 11.92 -3.98 -2.89
CA GLY A 163 13.11 -4.03 -3.76
C GLY A 163 14.04 -5.24 -3.53
N SER A 164 13.53 -6.27 -2.86
CA SER A 164 14.28 -7.44 -2.41
C SER A 164 14.62 -8.48 -3.49
N THR A 165 14.09 -8.33 -4.71
CA THR A 165 14.39 -9.27 -5.82
C THR A 165 15.63 -8.86 -6.61
N SER A 166 16.15 -7.64 -6.46
CA SER A 166 17.43 -7.20 -7.02
C SER A 166 17.88 -5.92 -6.32
N LYS A 167 19.13 -5.87 -5.81
CA LYS A 167 19.77 -4.60 -5.49
C LYS A 167 19.87 -3.80 -6.80
N VAL A 168 19.21 -2.64 -6.87
CA VAL A 168 19.41 -1.65 -7.94
C VAL A 168 20.71 -0.89 -7.69
#